data_AF-A0A7C3IIL0-F1
#
_entry.id   AF-A0A7C3IIL0-F1
#
_cell.length_a   1.000
_cell.length_b   1.000
_cell.length_c   1.000
_cell.angle_alpha   90.00
_cell.angle_beta   90.00
_cell.angle_gamma   90.00
#
_symmetry.space_group_name_H-M   'P 1'
#
loop_
_entity.id
_entity.type
_entity.pdbx_description
1 polymer ?
#
loop_
_entity_poly.entity_id
_entity_poly.type
_entity_poly.pdbx_seq_one_letter_code
_entity_poly.pdbx_strand_id
1 'polypeptide(L)'
;MIKGIGIDVVHVHRLEHWIQIPGLLERYFHPHELETARSRGHGMAVSLAARFAAKEAFGKALGTGLKDIVLKDIMVVNRHNGQPEIEVFGTAL
;
A
#
# COMPACT_ATOMS: atom_id res chain seq x y z
N MET A 1 6.47 17.17 -16.87
CA MET A 1 5.03 17.25 -17.19
C MET A 1 4.28 16.32 -16.23
N ILE A 2 3.28 16.81 -15.51
CA ILE A 2 2.46 16.00 -14.60
C ILE A 2 1.46 15.19 -15.43
N LYS A 3 1.30 13.90 -15.13
CA LYS A 3 0.39 12.97 -15.86
C LYS A 3 -0.98 12.84 -15.21
N GLY A 4 -1.04 12.91 -13.88
CA GLY A 4 -2.27 12.82 -13.11
C GLY A 4 -1.99 13.00 -11.62
N ILE A 5 -3.05 13.12 -10.82
CA ILE A 5 -3.01 13.21 -9.36
C ILE A 5 -4.03 12.24 -8.77
N GLY A 6 -3.79 11.78 -7.56
CA GLY A 6 -4.71 10.88 -6.87
C GLY A 6 -4.69 11.13 -5.37
N ILE A 7 -5.86 10.97 -4.75
CA ILE A 7 -6.07 11.11 -3.32
C ILE A 7 -6.93 9.94 -2.84
N ASP A 8 -6.61 9.41 -1.67
CA ASP A 8 -7.38 8.37 -1.04
C ASP A 8 -7.35 8.47 0.50
N VAL A 9 -8.38 7.94 1.16
CA VAL A 9 -8.48 7.88 2.61
C VAL A 9 -8.95 6.50 3.03
N VAL A 10 -8.24 5.89 3.96
CA VAL A 10 -8.51 4.52 4.42
C VAL A 10 -8.77 4.53 5.92
N HIS A 11 -9.89 3.93 6.31
CA HIS A 11 -10.24 3.75 7.71
C HIS A 11 -9.37 2.65 8.34
N VAL A 12 -8.62 2.96 9.40
CA VAL A 12 -7.67 2.03 10.04
C VAL A 12 -8.36 0.72 10.49
N HIS A 13 -9.60 0.82 10.97
CA HIS A 13 -10.39 -0.36 11.38
C HIS A 13 -10.54 -1.44 10.30
N ARG A 14 -10.51 -1.05 9.01
CA ARG A 14 -10.51 -2.01 7.90
C ARG A 14 -9.28 -2.92 7.96
N LEU A 15 -8.12 -2.36 8.27
CA LEU A 15 -6.86 -3.12 8.34
C LEU A 15 -6.76 -3.91 9.65
N GLU A 16 -7.31 -3.39 10.75
CA GLU A 16 -7.46 -4.16 11.99
C GLU A 16 -8.24 -5.45 11.74
N HIS A 17 -9.35 -5.37 11.00
CA HIS A 17 -10.13 -6.54 10.60
C HIS A 17 -9.33 -7.46 9.67
N TRP A 18 -8.64 -6.90 8.68
CA TRP A 18 -7.86 -7.71 7.72
C TRP A 18 -6.72 -8.49 8.36
N ILE A 19 -6.08 -7.93 9.39
CA ILE A 19 -5.02 -8.62 10.16
C ILE A 19 -5.55 -9.93 10.77
N GLN A 20 -6.84 -10.01 11.10
CA GLN A 20 -7.44 -11.22 11.69
C GLN A 20 -7.80 -12.29 10.65
N ILE A 21 -7.72 -11.99 9.35
CA ILE A 21 -8.10 -12.91 8.27
C ILE A 21 -6.83 -13.54 7.67
N PRO A 22 -6.61 -14.86 7.84
CA PRO A 22 -5.42 -15.52 7.32
C PRO A 22 -5.24 -15.33 5.81
N GLY A 23 -4.03 -14.97 5.38
CA GLY A 23 -3.66 -14.82 3.96
C GLY A 23 -4.18 -13.55 3.28
N LEU A 24 -5.00 -12.74 3.96
CA LEU A 24 -5.60 -11.56 3.33
C LEU A 24 -4.58 -10.46 3.08
N LEU A 25 -3.63 -10.26 4.00
CA LEU A 25 -2.60 -9.23 3.84
C LEU A 25 -1.63 -9.58 2.71
N GLU A 26 -1.25 -10.85 2.59
CA GLU A 26 -0.37 -11.39 1.54
C GLU A 26 -0.95 -11.22 0.13
N ARG A 27 -2.27 -11.03 0.02
CA ARG A 27 -2.95 -10.70 -1.24
C ARG A 27 -2.72 -9.25 -1.69
N TYR A 28 -2.57 -8.31 -0.75
CA TYR A 28 -2.60 -6.87 -1.02
C TYR A 28 -1.28 -6.14 -0.80
N PHE A 29 -0.37 -6.73 -0.03
CA PHE A 29 0.87 -6.09 0.38
C PHE A 29 2.08 -6.89 -0.11
N HIS A 30 3.13 -6.15 -0.49
CA HIS A 30 4.42 -6.74 -0.81
C HIS A 30 5.03 -7.36 0.47
N PRO A 31 5.76 -8.49 0.39
CA PRO A 31 6.36 -9.12 1.56
C PRO A 31 7.18 -8.18 2.46
N HIS A 32 7.97 -7.26 1.87
CA HIS A 32 8.73 -6.26 2.63
C HIS A 32 7.86 -5.22 3.37
N GLU A 33 6.68 -4.88 2.83
CA GLU A 33 5.74 -4.01 3.55
C GLU A 33 5.19 -4.72 4.78
N LEU A 34 4.90 -6.01 4.67
CA LEU A 34 4.41 -6.83 5.78
C LEU A 34 5.46 -6.99 6.87
N GLU A 35 6.70 -7.25 6.49
CA GLU A 35 7.84 -7.31 7.41
C GLU A 35 8.00 -5.97 8.17
N THR A 36 8.02 -4.86 7.44
CA THR A 36 8.16 -3.52 8.03
C THR A 36 6.95 -3.11 8.87
N ALA A 37 5.74 -3.53 8.51
CA ALA A 37 4.54 -3.24 9.28
C ALA A 37 4.47 -4.07 10.56
N ARG A 38 4.87 -5.35 10.51
CA ARG A 38 4.91 -6.24 11.68
C ARG A 38 5.89 -5.75 12.75
N SER A 39 7.05 -5.21 12.34
CA SER A 39 8.03 -4.65 13.28
C SER A 39 7.52 -3.43 14.08
N ARG A 40 6.40 -2.82 13.66
CA ARG A 40 5.77 -1.69 14.37
C ARG A 40 4.83 -2.11 15.50
N GLY A 41 4.60 -3.41 15.72
CA GLY A 41 3.73 -3.91 16.78
C GLY A 41 2.32 -3.31 16.71
N HIS A 42 1.88 -2.61 17.77
CA HIS A 42 0.58 -1.93 17.82
C HIS A 42 0.37 -0.91 16.67
N GLY A 43 1.43 -0.38 16.07
CA GLY A 43 1.36 0.53 14.94
C GLY A 43 1.14 -0.15 13.57
N MET A 44 1.05 -1.49 13.52
CA MET A 44 0.94 -2.25 12.28
C MET A 44 -0.29 -1.84 11.45
N ALA A 45 -1.48 -1.78 12.06
CA ALA A 45 -2.73 -1.48 11.35
C ALA A 45 -2.71 -0.09 10.71
N VAL A 46 -2.25 0.94 11.44
CA VAL A 46 -2.08 2.31 10.94
C VAL A 46 -1.09 2.34 9.78
N SER A 47 0.02 1.61 9.91
CA SER A 47 1.05 1.53 8.89
C SER A 47 0.55 0.88 7.61
N LEU A 48 -0.24 -0.20 7.71
CA LEU A 48 -0.87 -0.85 6.56
C LEU A 48 -1.96 0.03 5.93
N ALA A 49 -2.72 0.77 6.74
CA ALA A 49 -3.75 1.67 6.24
C ALA A 49 -3.15 2.80 5.40
N ALA A 50 -2.06 3.41 5.87
CA ALA A 50 -1.33 4.43 5.13
C ALA A 50 -0.78 3.91 3.79
N ARG A 51 -0.22 2.69 3.79
CA ARG A 51 0.27 2.06 2.55
C ARG A 51 -0.86 1.74 1.58
N PHE A 52 -1.98 1.21 2.09
CA PHE A 52 -3.14 0.91 1.25
C PHE A 52 -3.69 2.19 0.60
N ALA A 53 -3.81 3.27 1.36
CA ALA A 53 -4.24 4.58 0.84
C ALA A 53 -3.28 5.10 -0.24
N ALA A 54 -1.96 4.96 -0.04
CA ALA A 54 -0.97 5.35 -1.04
C ALA A 54 -1.10 4.54 -2.35
N LYS A 55 -1.39 3.24 -2.27
CA LYS A 55 -1.63 2.40 -3.46
C LYS A 55 -2.90 2.82 -4.22
N GLU A 56 -3.99 3.10 -3.51
CA GLU A 56 -5.24 3.58 -4.14
C GLU A 56 -5.06 4.97 -4.74
N ALA A 57 -4.34 5.87 -4.06
CA ALA A 57 -3.99 7.18 -4.59
C ALA A 57 -3.12 7.06 -5.85
N PHE A 58 -2.16 6.14 -5.89
CA PHE A 58 -1.37 5.85 -7.08
C PHE A 58 -2.24 5.39 -8.26
N GLY A 59 -3.12 4.40 -8.06
CA GLY A 59 -4.03 3.94 -9.11
C GLY A 59 -4.95 5.05 -9.65
N LYS A 60 -5.41 5.96 -8.78
CA LYS A 60 -6.16 7.16 -9.21
C LYS A 60 -5.32 8.11 -10.03
N ALA A 61 -4.06 8.33 -9.66
CA ALA A 61 -3.13 9.18 -10.41
C ALA A 61 -2.81 8.62 -11.81
N LEU A 62 -2.85 7.29 -12.00
CA LEU A 62 -2.72 6.65 -13.30
C LEU A 62 -3.93 6.85 -14.22
N GLY A 63 -5.11 7.19 -13.67
CA GLY A 63 -6.36 7.36 -14.42
C GLY A 63 -7.05 6.05 -14.83
N THR A 64 -6.45 4.89 -14.54
CA THR A 64 -7.03 3.55 -14.78
C THR A 64 -7.61 2.91 -13.52
N GLY A 65 -7.38 3.53 -12.35
CA GLY A 65 -7.63 2.90 -11.06
C GLY A 65 -6.62 1.78 -10.79
N LEU A 66 -7.07 0.71 -10.15
CA LEU A 66 -6.27 -0.50 -9.90
C LEU A 66 -6.66 -1.64 -10.85
N LYS A 67 -7.34 -1.33 -11.96
CA LYS A 67 -7.76 -2.33 -12.93
C LYS A 67 -6.51 -2.98 -13.54
N ASP A 68 -6.51 -4.31 -13.56
CA ASP A 68 -5.42 -5.15 -14.09
C ASP A 68 -4.08 -5.02 -13.33
N ILE A 69 -4.05 -4.29 -12.21
CA ILE A 69 -2.87 -4.13 -11.34
C ILE A 69 -3.05 -4.97 -10.07
N VAL A 70 -2.08 -5.85 -9.80
CA VAL A 70 -2.03 -6.57 -8.53
C VAL A 70 -1.44 -5.67 -7.47
N LEU A 71 -2.18 -5.43 -6.39
CA LEU A 71 -1.79 -4.48 -5.34
C LEU A 71 -0.44 -4.78 -4.67
N LYS A 72 -0.02 -6.05 -4.59
CA LYS A 72 1.31 -6.42 -4.05
C LYS A 72 2.48 -6.01 -4.96
N ASP A 73 2.20 -5.70 -6.22
CA ASP A 73 3.20 -5.24 -7.19
C ASP A 73 3.44 -3.72 -7.08
N ILE A 74 2.66 -3.02 -6.24
CA ILE A 74 2.93 -1.65 -5.81
C ILE A 74 3.48 -1.73 -4.39
N MET A 75 4.72 -1.31 -4.16
CA MET A 75 5.35 -1.32 -2.85
C MET A 75 5.58 0.09 -2.33
N VAL A 76 5.12 0.38 -1.11
CA VAL A 76 5.37 1.65 -0.44
C VAL A 76 6.51 1.49 0.56
N VAL A 77 7.66 2.08 0.22
CA VAL A 77 8.89 2.05 1.03
C VAL A 77 9.14 3.39 1.69
N ASN A 78 9.94 3.39 2.76
CA ASN A 78 10.49 4.62 3.34
C ASN A 78 12.00 4.63 3.09
N ARG A 79 12.52 5.73 2.54
CA ARG A 79 13.96 5.98 2.47
C ARG A 79 14.54 6.17 3.88
N HIS A 80 15.87 6.14 3.96
CA HIS A 80 16.61 6.33 5.21
C HIS A 80 16.29 7.65 5.94
N ASN A 81 15.86 8.68 5.20
CA ASN A 81 15.44 9.98 5.73
C ASN A 81 13.94 10.02 6.13
N GLY A 82 13.23 8.89 6.04
CA GLY A 82 11.80 8.78 6.34
C GLY A 82 10.87 9.10 5.16
N GLN A 83 11.38 9.62 4.04
CA GLN A 83 10.57 9.97 2.87
C GLN A 83 9.93 8.72 2.25
N PRO A 84 8.61 8.69 2.02
CA PRO A 84 7.97 7.57 1.35
C PRO A 84 8.21 7.60 -0.17
N GLU A 85 8.40 6.43 -0.77
CA GLU A 85 8.46 6.24 -2.22
C GLU A 85 7.60 5.04 -2.65
N ILE A 86 7.21 5.05 -3.93
CA ILE A 86 6.49 3.95 -4.57
C ILE A 86 7.46 3.24 -5.52
N GLU A 87 7.65 1.95 -5.29
CA GLU A 87 8.33 1.05 -6.22
C GLU A 87 7.28 0.16 -6.88
N VAL A 88 7.39 -0.04 -8.19
CA VAL A 88 6.45 -0.83 -8.99
C VAL A 88 7.15 -2.03 -9.61
N PHE A 89 6.43 -3.14 -9.67
CA PHE A 89 6.88 -4.41 -10.21
C PHE A 89 5.80 -4.99 -11.14
N GLY A 90 6.12 -6.07 -11.86
CA GLY A 90 5.13 -6.92 -12.52
C GLY A 90 4.03 -6.17 -13.26
N THR A 91 2.79 -6.30 -12.75
CA THR A 91 1.57 -5.73 -13.35
C THR A 91 1.40 -4.21 -13.17
N ALA A 92 2.27 -3.56 -12.40
CA ALA A 92 2.26 -2.11 -12.15
C ALA A 92 3.29 -1.33 -13.02
N LEU A 93 3.88 -1.97 -14.03
CA LEU A 93 4.80 -1.40 -15.02
C LEU A 93 4.11 -1.06 -16.35
#